data_AF-A0A945AEP8-F1
#
_entry.id   AF-A0A945AEP8-F1
#
_cell.length_a   1.000
_cell.length_b   1.000
_cell.length_c   1.000
_cell.angle_alpha   90.00
_cell.angle_beta   90.00
_cell.angle_gamma   90.00
#
_symmetry.space_group_name_H-M   'P 1'
#
loop_
_entity.id
_entity.type
_entity.pdbx_description
1 polymer ?
#
loop_
_entity_poly.entity_id
_entity_poly.type
_entity_poly.pdbx_seq_one_letter_code
_entity_poly.pdbx_strand_id
1 'polypeptide(L)'
;MHVEINKHALDRVPLSIIFDDSTMLVNLNYFFMRDRTLVNGEPHRWEDVPVVHPESFTREFAEFCLDNGVKGKFSVVPCPAALGRIDHGLPMFSKGQQESWLHMCRELIVPNYDITPEMMTHTFVVDLETLQPVDPNLWEQYGWNNLPTDQEELVTDYIALACEILHNVGLTPAGVTSPGGFGSPLDFYAKCAENAVRRVTGNPTPYLFKRVNRNNGEAVPTPVWYPKPERGEAMGEVIACIADWTGSWTGYGEADVDKYITADLQGGRLPEVIDAGDPAVMVSHWQGFYGLHDEDQRGFKVFKEMVKRLKARDPFGERTQWRKCSEITNYAIAREMANVKMDDQKIVLDLPVQVPELTLRITGADVTGVLIDGKPLDQAQTRAMFCDGSFLKGDDPSFYRRGEPTFVAFTPTQQNVTVEILTGGN
;
A
#
# COMPACT_ATOMS: atom_id res chain seq x y z
N MET A 1 -8.08 -9.30 33.56
CA MET A 1 -8.37 -8.70 32.25
C MET A 1 -7.09 -8.09 31.71
N HIS A 2 -6.77 -8.35 30.44
CA HIS A 2 -5.69 -7.72 29.70
C HIS A 2 -6.28 -7.17 28.40
N VAL A 3 -5.84 -5.99 27.99
CA VAL A 3 -6.35 -5.29 26.82
C VAL A 3 -5.19 -4.74 26.01
N GLU A 4 -5.25 -4.98 24.70
CA GLU A 4 -4.33 -4.40 23.73
C GLU A 4 -5.10 -4.00 22.46
N ILE A 5 -4.54 -3.10 21.66
CA ILE A 5 -5.02 -2.90 20.30
C ILE A 5 -4.56 -4.10 19.48
N ASN A 6 -5.52 -4.79 18.85
CA ASN A 6 -5.26 -5.98 18.05
C ASN A 6 -4.34 -5.65 16.88
N LYS A 7 -3.62 -6.67 16.39
CA LYS A 7 -2.63 -6.52 15.32
C LYS A 7 -3.22 -5.86 14.07
N HIS A 8 -4.42 -6.26 13.66
CA HIS A 8 -5.12 -5.72 12.50
C HIS A 8 -6.57 -5.38 12.85
N ALA A 9 -7.13 -4.42 12.10
CA ALA A 9 -8.54 -4.10 12.12
C ALA A 9 -9.39 -5.35 11.86
N LEU A 10 -10.46 -5.51 12.64
CA LEU A 10 -11.43 -6.60 12.58
C LEU A 10 -10.84 -8.01 12.73
N ASP A 11 -9.61 -8.12 13.25
CA ASP A 11 -8.87 -9.39 13.30
C ASP A 11 -8.77 -10.09 11.93
N ARG A 12 -8.65 -9.28 10.86
CA ARG A 12 -8.48 -9.74 9.48
C ARG A 12 -7.10 -9.34 8.95
N VAL A 13 -6.40 -10.29 8.34
CA VAL A 13 -5.14 -10.04 7.66
C VAL A 13 -5.37 -9.09 6.47
N PRO A 14 -4.64 -7.96 6.39
CA PRO A 14 -4.79 -7.07 5.26
C PRO A 14 -4.16 -7.67 4.01
N LEU A 15 -4.93 -7.69 2.92
CA LEU A 15 -4.46 -7.95 1.56
C LEU A 15 -4.26 -6.61 0.85
N SER A 16 -3.15 -6.44 0.14
CA SER A 16 -2.90 -5.25 -0.67
C SER A 16 -1.99 -5.58 -1.83
N ILE A 17 -2.07 -4.85 -2.94
CA ILE A 17 -1.13 -4.98 -4.05
C ILE A 17 -0.59 -3.61 -4.48
N ILE A 18 0.71 -3.59 -4.74
CA ILE A 18 1.48 -2.46 -5.22
C ILE A 18 1.70 -2.65 -6.72
N PHE A 19 1.23 -1.69 -7.51
CA PHE A 19 1.55 -1.57 -8.94
C PHE A 19 2.56 -0.46 -9.14
N ASP A 20 3.75 -0.87 -9.54
CA ASP A 20 4.90 0.01 -9.82
C ASP A 20 5.00 0.32 -11.32
N ASP A 21 5.73 1.39 -11.65
CA ASP A 21 6.13 1.85 -12.98
C ASP A 21 5.03 2.36 -13.92
N SER A 22 3.78 2.41 -13.45
CA SER A 22 2.68 2.96 -14.22
C SER A 22 2.77 4.48 -14.39
N THR A 23 2.28 4.99 -15.52
CA THR A 23 2.16 6.43 -15.79
C THR A 23 1.22 6.68 -16.99
N MET A 24 1.00 7.94 -17.32
CA MET A 24 0.10 8.39 -18.38
C MET A 24 0.54 7.89 -19.75
N LEU A 25 -0.09 6.79 -20.20
CA LEU A 25 0.03 6.17 -21.53
C LEU A 25 1.42 5.69 -21.93
N VAL A 26 2.50 6.15 -21.29
CA VAL A 26 3.87 5.78 -21.62
C VAL A 26 4.16 4.36 -21.12
N ASN A 27 4.80 3.56 -21.97
CA ASN A 27 5.49 2.38 -21.49
C ASN A 27 6.90 2.75 -21.05
N LEU A 28 7.04 2.97 -19.75
CA LEU A 28 8.28 3.43 -19.13
C LEU A 28 9.46 2.49 -19.39
N ASN A 29 9.20 1.18 -19.52
CA ASN A 29 10.21 0.16 -19.79
C ASN A 29 10.93 0.35 -21.11
N TYR A 30 10.17 0.75 -22.14
CA TYR A 30 10.73 0.99 -23.47
C TYR A 30 11.86 2.01 -23.36
N PHE A 31 11.58 3.13 -22.68
CA PHE A 31 12.54 4.21 -22.48
C PHE A 31 13.67 3.78 -21.53
N PHE A 32 13.33 3.14 -20.41
CA PHE A 32 14.32 2.67 -19.45
C PHE A 32 15.34 1.73 -20.10
N MET A 33 14.91 0.67 -20.78
CA MET A 33 15.79 -0.31 -21.41
C MET A 33 16.58 0.29 -22.59
N ARG A 34 15.95 1.11 -23.44
CA ARG A 34 16.61 1.82 -24.54
C ARG A 34 17.74 2.70 -24.02
N ASP A 35 17.42 3.55 -23.05
CA ASP A 35 18.37 4.53 -22.53
C ASP A 35 19.45 3.86 -21.69
N ARG A 36 19.12 2.78 -20.98
CA ARG A 36 20.12 2.01 -20.23
C ARG A 36 21.11 1.29 -21.13
N THR A 37 20.65 0.74 -22.26
CA THR A 37 21.52 0.15 -23.31
C THR A 37 22.57 1.15 -23.79
N LEU A 38 22.21 2.42 -23.94
CA LEU A 38 23.14 3.47 -24.35
C LEU A 38 24.19 3.79 -23.28
N VAL A 39 23.83 3.67 -21.99
CA VAL A 39 24.72 3.99 -20.87
C VAL A 39 25.69 2.85 -20.56
N ASN A 40 25.22 1.60 -20.53
CA ASN A 40 26.06 0.45 -20.12
C ASN A 40 26.60 -0.38 -21.30
N GLY A 41 26.10 -0.16 -22.52
CA GLY A 41 26.49 -0.91 -23.72
C GLY A 41 25.96 -2.35 -23.76
N GLU A 42 25.09 -2.75 -22.82
CA GLU A 42 24.49 -4.07 -22.79
C GLU A 42 23.21 -4.10 -23.64
N PRO A 43 23.06 -5.05 -24.57
CA PRO A 43 21.88 -5.09 -25.43
C PRO A 43 20.64 -5.50 -24.63
N HIS A 44 19.71 -4.56 -24.43
CA HIS A 44 18.38 -4.84 -23.90
C HIS A 44 17.40 -4.97 -25.07
N ARG A 45 16.38 -5.82 -24.94
CA ARG A 45 15.35 -6.05 -25.96
C ARG A 45 14.23 -5.02 -25.83
N TRP A 46 14.54 -3.75 -26.08
CA TRP A 46 13.58 -2.65 -25.90
C TRP A 46 12.66 -2.47 -27.12
N GLU A 47 13.09 -2.92 -28.29
CA GLU A 47 12.32 -2.88 -29.54
C GLU A 47 11.11 -3.83 -29.55
N ASP A 48 11.12 -4.81 -28.66
CA ASP A 48 10.11 -5.85 -28.53
C ASP A 48 8.91 -5.41 -27.67
N VAL A 49 9.01 -4.29 -26.94
CA VAL A 49 7.93 -3.75 -26.11
C VAL A 49 7.35 -2.47 -26.75
N PRO A 50 6.03 -2.22 -26.63
CA PRO A 50 5.43 -1.04 -27.24
C PRO A 50 5.87 0.22 -26.50
N VAL A 51 5.88 1.36 -27.20
CA VAL A 51 6.17 2.67 -26.60
C VAL A 51 5.04 3.13 -25.65
N VAL A 52 3.83 2.59 -25.83
CA VAL A 52 2.59 3.06 -25.20
C VAL A 52 1.85 1.90 -24.56
N HIS A 53 1.33 2.11 -23.34
CA HIS A 53 0.28 1.30 -22.75
C HIS A 53 -1.07 1.91 -23.10
N PRO A 54 -2.01 1.14 -23.71
CA PRO A 54 -3.31 1.68 -24.07
C PRO A 54 -4.15 1.96 -22.82
N GLU A 55 -4.91 3.07 -22.83
CA GLU A 55 -5.84 3.39 -21.74
C GLU A 55 -6.85 2.26 -21.50
N SER A 56 -7.26 1.55 -22.55
CA SER A 56 -8.20 0.42 -22.47
C SER A 56 -7.72 -0.67 -21.51
N PHE A 57 -6.41 -0.95 -21.47
CA PHE A 57 -5.86 -1.92 -20.54
C PHE A 57 -5.94 -1.43 -19.09
N THR A 58 -5.54 -0.18 -18.82
CA THR A 58 -5.65 0.41 -17.47
C THR A 58 -7.11 0.45 -17.01
N ARG A 59 -8.04 0.74 -17.92
CA ARG A 59 -9.48 0.74 -17.64
C ARG A 59 -10.00 -0.65 -17.29
N GLU A 60 -9.69 -1.68 -18.10
CA GLU A 60 -10.09 -3.06 -17.82
C GLU A 60 -9.54 -3.55 -16.46
N PHE A 61 -8.27 -3.22 -16.18
CA PHE A 61 -7.67 -3.47 -14.88
C PHE A 61 -8.45 -2.79 -13.75
N ALA A 62 -8.73 -1.49 -13.87
CA ALA A 62 -9.40 -0.71 -12.84
C ALA A 62 -10.81 -1.24 -12.55
N GLU A 63 -11.59 -1.52 -13.61
CA GLU A 63 -12.92 -2.11 -13.53
C GLU A 63 -12.89 -3.48 -12.85
N PHE A 64 -11.96 -4.36 -13.25
CA PHE A 64 -11.78 -5.66 -12.61
C PHE A 64 -11.50 -5.52 -11.09
N CYS A 65 -10.63 -4.58 -10.71
CA CYS A 65 -10.27 -4.37 -9.31
C CYS A 65 -11.44 -3.79 -8.49
N LEU A 66 -12.24 -2.89 -9.06
CA LEU A 66 -13.47 -2.39 -8.44
C LEU A 66 -14.47 -3.53 -8.21
N ASP A 67 -14.74 -4.33 -9.24
CA ASP A 67 -15.71 -5.43 -9.19
C ASP A 67 -15.32 -6.50 -8.16
N ASN A 68 -14.02 -6.66 -7.89
CA ASN A 68 -13.50 -7.64 -6.95
C ASN A 68 -13.08 -7.04 -5.59
N GLY A 69 -13.29 -5.73 -5.39
CA GLY A 69 -12.92 -5.03 -4.15
C GLY A 69 -11.42 -5.05 -3.85
N VAL A 70 -10.57 -5.26 -4.87
CA VAL A 70 -9.12 -5.26 -4.72
C VAL A 70 -8.66 -3.85 -4.43
N LYS A 71 -7.80 -3.70 -3.43
CA LYS A 71 -7.20 -2.43 -3.03
C LYS A 71 -5.68 -2.50 -2.97
N GLY A 72 -5.05 -1.33 -2.97
CA GLY A 72 -3.61 -1.23 -2.71
C GLY A 72 -3.03 0.13 -3.07
N LYS A 73 -1.92 0.14 -3.82
CA LYS A 73 -1.23 1.34 -4.30
C LYS A 73 -0.92 1.26 -5.80
N PHE A 74 -1.04 2.37 -6.51
CA PHE A 74 -0.77 2.52 -7.93
C PHE A 74 0.17 3.72 -8.15
N SER A 75 1.37 3.51 -8.71
CA SER A 75 2.28 4.65 -8.93
C SER A 75 1.88 5.39 -10.19
N VAL A 76 2.17 6.68 -10.18
CA VAL A 76 2.17 7.46 -11.41
C VAL A 76 3.51 8.17 -11.47
N VAL A 77 4.35 7.80 -12.43
CA VAL A 77 5.62 8.51 -12.63
C VAL A 77 5.32 9.93 -13.13
N PRO A 78 5.71 11.00 -12.41
CA PRO A 78 5.27 12.36 -12.71
C PRO A 78 5.88 12.98 -13.98
N CYS A 79 7.13 12.63 -14.28
CA CYS A 79 7.86 13.08 -15.46
C CYS A 79 8.45 11.89 -16.23
N PRO A 80 7.61 10.99 -16.76
CA PRO A 80 8.05 9.66 -17.20
C PRO A 80 9.19 9.76 -18.22
N ALA A 81 10.32 9.11 -17.91
CA ALA A 81 11.54 9.11 -18.72
C ALA A 81 12.06 10.51 -19.11
N ALA A 82 11.82 11.53 -18.29
CA ALA A 82 12.13 12.94 -18.56
C ALA A 82 11.50 13.49 -19.86
N LEU A 83 10.37 12.91 -20.31
CA LEU A 83 9.66 13.34 -21.52
C LEU A 83 8.81 14.61 -21.33
N GLY A 84 8.67 15.07 -20.09
CA GLY A 84 7.86 16.21 -19.69
C GLY A 84 7.00 15.88 -18.47
N ARG A 85 6.39 16.92 -17.87
CA ARG A 85 5.50 16.76 -16.71
C ARG A 85 4.11 16.35 -17.16
N ILE A 86 3.49 15.41 -16.46
CA ILE A 86 2.11 15.02 -16.79
C ILE A 86 1.08 16.14 -16.53
N ASP A 87 1.38 17.10 -15.65
CA ASP A 87 0.48 18.23 -15.33
C ASP A 87 0.51 19.36 -16.37
N HIS A 88 1.52 19.39 -17.24
CA HIS A 88 1.55 20.26 -18.43
C HIS A 88 1.18 19.51 -19.71
N GLY A 89 1.13 18.19 -19.60
CA GLY A 89 0.90 17.26 -20.67
C GLY A 89 2.17 16.84 -21.41
N LEU A 90 2.13 15.63 -21.98
CA LEU A 90 3.22 15.03 -22.71
C LEU A 90 3.08 15.32 -24.22
N PRO A 91 4.14 15.77 -24.91
CA PRO A 91 4.09 16.11 -26.34
C PRO A 91 3.68 14.95 -27.26
N MET A 92 3.80 13.70 -26.80
CA MET A 92 3.50 12.50 -27.59
C MET A 92 1.99 12.23 -27.76
N PHE A 93 1.14 12.86 -26.93
CA PHE A 93 -0.28 12.55 -26.86
C PHE A 93 -1.13 13.80 -27.05
N SER A 94 -2.31 13.66 -27.63
CA SER A 94 -3.28 14.76 -27.67
C SER A 94 -3.78 15.09 -26.27
N LYS A 95 -4.17 16.36 -26.04
CA LYS A 95 -4.81 16.76 -24.78
C LYS A 95 -6.01 15.88 -24.41
N GLY A 96 -6.81 15.48 -25.41
CA GLY A 96 -7.97 14.61 -25.19
C GLY A 96 -7.61 13.23 -24.64
N GLN A 97 -6.56 12.60 -25.17
CA GLN A 97 -6.08 11.30 -24.66
C GLN A 97 -5.56 11.40 -23.22
N GLN A 98 -4.86 12.49 -22.92
CA GLN A 98 -4.28 12.73 -21.60
C GLN A 98 -5.36 12.98 -20.54
N GLU A 99 -6.34 13.85 -20.85
CA GLU A 99 -7.47 14.10 -19.96
C GLU A 99 -8.34 12.85 -19.77
N SER A 100 -8.53 12.05 -20.83
CA SER A 100 -9.26 10.77 -20.74
C SER A 100 -8.60 9.81 -19.75
N TRP A 101 -7.28 9.64 -19.84
CA TRP A 101 -6.52 8.78 -18.93
C TRP A 101 -6.55 9.31 -17.49
N LEU A 102 -6.32 10.61 -17.28
CA LEU A 102 -6.36 11.23 -15.96
C LEU A 102 -7.75 11.12 -15.31
N HIS A 103 -8.81 11.36 -16.09
CA HIS A 103 -10.18 11.22 -15.63
C HIS A 103 -10.48 9.76 -15.23
N MET A 104 -10.07 8.79 -16.06
CA MET A 104 -10.19 7.36 -15.75
C MET A 104 -9.45 7.00 -14.44
N CYS A 105 -8.23 7.49 -14.23
CA CYS A 105 -7.51 7.25 -12.98
C CYS A 105 -8.26 7.81 -11.77
N ARG A 106 -8.79 9.04 -11.85
CA ARG A 106 -9.55 9.66 -10.75
C ARG A 106 -10.82 8.88 -10.42
N GLU A 107 -11.52 8.35 -11.42
CA GLU A 107 -12.79 7.65 -11.20
C GLU A 107 -12.64 6.17 -10.87
N LEU A 108 -11.65 5.49 -11.45
CA LEU A 108 -11.56 4.02 -11.39
C LEU A 108 -10.37 3.51 -10.59
N ILE A 109 -9.26 4.25 -10.51
CA ILE A 109 -8.06 3.84 -9.75
C ILE A 109 -8.11 4.38 -8.32
N VAL A 110 -8.25 5.70 -8.14
CA VAL A 110 -8.20 6.38 -6.84
C VAL A 110 -9.17 5.82 -5.79
N PRO A 111 -10.40 5.34 -6.11
CA PRO A 111 -11.28 4.77 -5.09
C PRO A 111 -10.66 3.60 -4.31
N ASN A 112 -9.95 2.70 -5.01
CA ASN A 112 -9.38 1.49 -4.42
C ASN A 112 -7.86 1.55 -4.21
N TYR A 113 -7.18 2.52 -4.80
CA TYR A 113 -5.73 2.62 -4.73
C TYR A 113 -5.28 3.94 -4.15
N ASP A 114 -4.26 3.89 -3.30
CA ASP A 114 -3.43 5.06 -3.02
C ASP A 114 -2.61 5.41 -4.26
N ILE A 115 -2.41 6.71 -4.50
CA ILE A 115 -1.45 7.18 -5.50
C ILE A 115 -0.12 7.48 -4.80
N THR A 116 0.98 7.10 -5.44
CA THR A 116 2.33 7.54 -5.06
C THR A 116 3.11 7.96 -6.30
N PRO A 117 3.98 8.98 -6.23
CA PRO A 117 5.05 9.08 -7.19
C PRO A 117 5.99 7.90 -6.94
N GLU A 118 6.41 7.25 -8.00
CA GLU A 118 7.57 6.40 -7.98
C GLU A 118 8.65 7.21 -8.64
N MET A 119 9.41 7.93 -7.78
CA MET A 119 10.05 9.26 -7.97
C MET A 119 9.94 9.96 -9.35
N MET A 120 10.78 10.96 -9.68
CA MET A 120 10.38 12.00 -10.64
C MET A 120 10.26 11.47 -12.06
N THR A 121 11.27 10.75 -12.55
CA THR A 121 11.31 10.30 -13.95
C THR A 121 11.40 8.80 -14.10
N HIS A 122 11.83 8.11 -13.05
CA HIS A 122 12.21 6.70 -13.07
C HIS A 122 13.40 6.35 -13.95
N THR A 123 14.10 7.37 -14.42
CA THR A 123 15.34 7.24 -15.18
C THR A 123 16.37 8.20 -14.62
N PHE A 124 16.42 9.42 -15.13
CA PHE A 124 17.44 10.42 -14.87
C PHE A 124 17.12 11.27 -13.64
N VAL A 125 18.16 11.72 -12.94
CA VAL A 125 18.00 12.85 -12.05
C VAL A 125 17.85 14.11 -12.89
N VAL A 126 16.84 14.92 -12.58
CA VAL A 126 16.55 16.16 -13.31
C VAL A 126 16.76 17.41 -12.47
N ASP A 127 17.08 18.50 -13.15
CA ASP A 127 17.12 19.83 -12.55
C ASP A 127 15.70 20.30 -12.21
N LEU A 128 15.47 20.84 -11.01
CA LEU A 128 14.11 21.13 -10.54
C LEU A 128 13.44 22.30 -11.27
N GLU A 129 14.21 23.20 -11.90
CA GLU A 129 13.68 24.35 -12.62
C GLU A 129 13.35 23.98 -14.08
N THR A 130 14.27 23.29 -14.74
CA THR A 130 14.20 22.99 -16.18
C THR A 130 13.61 21.61 -16.50
N LEU A 131 13.63 20.70 -15.51
CA LEU A 131 13.31 19.28 -15.64
C LEU A 131 14.07 18.56 -16.76
N GLN A 132 15.25 19.07 -17.10
CA GLN A 132 16.19 18.38 -17.97
C GLN A 132 17.13 17.51 -17.14
N PRO A 133 17.61 16.37 -17.68
CA PRO A 133 18.62 15.56 -17.01
C PRO A 133 19.84 16.40 -16.60
N VAL A 134 20.24 16.31 -15.32
CA VAL A 134 21.43 17.04 -14.82
C VAL A 134 22.73 16.45 -15.39
N ASP A 135 22.75 15.14 -15.56
CA ASP A 135 23.81 14.36 -16.19
C ASP A 135 23.13 13.12 -16.83
N PRO A 136 23.35 12.83 -18.12
CA PRO A 136 22.79 11.65 -18.78
C PRO A 136 23.19 10.31 -18.12
N ASN A 137 24.23 10.29 -17.28
CA ASN A 137 24.68 9.11 -16.55
C ASN A 137 24.21 9.07 -15.09
N LEU A 138 23.63 10.15 -14.56
CA LEU A 138 23.12 10.20 -13.20
C LEU A 138 21.64 9.82 -13.18
N TRP A 139 21.36 8.61 -12.69
CA TRP A 139 20.02 8.05 -12.65
C TRP A 139 19.51 7.99 -11.22
N GLU A 140 18.19 8.11 -11.05
CA GLU A 140 17.54 8.04 -9.74
C GLU A 140 17.83 6.69 -9.06
N GLN A 141 17.84 5.61 -9.86
CA GLN A 141 18.16 4.26 -9.39
C GLN A 141 19.65 3.92 -9.40
N TYR A 142 20.49 4.68 -10.13
CA TYR A 142 21.92 4.41 -10.28
C TYR A 142 22.74 5.70 -10.22
N GLY A 143 23.58 5.82 -9.20
CA GLY A 143 24.41 7.00 -8.97
C GLY A 143 23.79 7.95 -7.96
N TRP A 144 22.47 8.18 -8.01
CA TRP A 144 21.75 8.95 -7.00
C TRP A 144 20.94 8.09 -6.01
N ASN A 145 21.15 6.77 -6.06
CA ASN A 145 20.56 5.82 -5.13
C ASN A 145 21.10 5.95 -3.70
N ASN A 146 22.33 6.46 -3.57
CA ASN A 146 22.87 6.95 -2.30
C ASN A 146 22.62 8.46 -2.24
N LEU A 147 21.56 8.83 -1.52
CA LEU A 147 21.10 10.20 -1.40
C LEU A 147 22.14 11.08 -0.69
N PRO A 148 22.30 12.35 -1.11
CA PRO A 148 23.21 13.29 -0.48
C PRO A 148 22.66 13.74 0.88
N THR A 149 23.10 13.10 1.96
CA THR A 149 22.61 13.36 3.32
C THR A 149 22.97 14.74 3.86
N ASP A 150 23.93 15.42 3.23
CA ASP A 150 24.30 16.81 3.48
C ASP A 150 23.40 17.82 2.74
N GLN A 151 22.49 17.36 1.88
CA GLN A 151 21.59 18.18 1.06
C GLN A 151 20.12 17.77 1.25
N GLU A 152 19.64 17.75 2.50
CA GLU A 152 18.27 17.37 2.86
C GLU A 152 17.19 18.17 2.13
N GLU A 153 17.37 19.48 1.99
CA GLU A 153 16.41 20.35 1.31
C GLU A 153 16.27 19.99 -0.17
N LEU A 154 17.39 19.75 -0.87
CA LEU A 154 17.38 19.32 -2.27
C LEU A 154 16.59 18.02 -2.47
N VAL A 155 16.84 17.01 -1.63
CA VAL A 155 16.15 15.72 -1.73
C VAL A 155 14.67 15.87 -1.38
N THR A 156 14.34 16.67 -0.36
CA THR A 156 12.97 16.96 0.02
C THR A 156 12.22 17.70 -1.09
N ASP A 157 12.84 18.70 -1.72
CA ASP A 157 12.26 19.49 -2.80
C ASP A 157 12.05 18.65 -4.06
N TYR A 158 12.97 17.73 -4.35
CA TYR A 158 12.84 16.77 -5.44
C TYR A 158 11.62 15.86 -5.27
N ILE A 159 11.45 15.30 -4.07
CA ILE A 159 10.28 14.47 -3.74
C ILE A 159 9.01 15.31 -3.71
N ALA A 160 9.07 16.55 -3.19
CA ALA A 160 7.92 17.44 -3.10
C ALA A 160 7.42 17.84 -4.49
N LEU A 161 8.32 18.16 -5.42
CA LEU A 161 7.95 18.48 -6.79
C LEU A 161 7.30 17.28 -7.50
N ALA A 162 7.80 16.06 -7.26
CA ALA A 162 7.20 14.84 -7.79
C ALA A 162 5.76 14.66 -7.26
N CYS A 163 5.55 14.91 -5.97
CA CYS A 163 4.23 14.89 -5.36
C CYS A 163 3.31 16.00 -5.89
N GLU A 164 3.83 17.22 -6.08
CA GLU A 164 3.08 18.38 -6.56
C GLU A 164 2.52 18.15 -7.96
N ILE A 165 3.33 17.60 -8.87
CA ILE A 165 2.88 17.25 -10.23
C ILE A 165 1.66 16.33 -10.19
N LEU A 166 1.67 15.29 -9.35
CA LEU A 166 0.54 14.37 -9.23
C LEU A 166 -0.67 15.06 -8.57
N HIS A 167 -0.42 15.88 -7.56
CA HIS A 167 -1.48 16.66 -6.89
C HIS A 167 -2.19 17.62 -7.85
N ASN A 168 -1.44 18.31 -8.72
CA ASN A 168 -1.97 19.26 -9.71
C ASN A 168 -2.97 18.61 -10.68
N VAL A 169 -2.80 17.32 -10.97
CA VAL A 169 -3.72 16.55 -11.81
C VAL A 169 -4.76 15.76 -11.01
N GLY A 170 -4.99 16.10 -9.74
CA GLY A 170 -6.00 15.45 -8.90
C GLY A 170 -5.69 13.99 -8.54
N LEU A 171 -4.41 13.59 -8.64
CA LEU A 171 -3.90 12.30 -8.22
C LEU A 171 -3.07 12.47 -6.94
N THR A 172 -3.68 13.10 -5.93
CA THR A 172 -3.01 13.47 -4.67
C THR A 172 -2.29 12.28 -4.02
N PRO A 173 -0.97 12.38 -3.79
CA PRO A 173 -0.22 11.28 -3.19
C PRO A 173 -0.61 11.00 -1.73
N ALA A 174 -0.74 9.72 -1.39
CA ALA A 174 -0.85 9.27 0.01
C ALA A 174 0.50 8.89 0.62
N GLY A 175 1.53 8.78 -0.21
CA GLY A 175 2.88 8.34 0.16
C GLY A 175 3.82 8.45 -1.04
N VAL A 176 4.96 7.75 -0.97
CA VAL A 176 5.96 7.69 -2.04
C VAL A 176 6.40 6.24 -2.33
N THR A 177 6.82 5.99 -3.55
CA THR A 177 7.48 4.74 -3.94
C THR A 177 8.92 5.01 -4.33
N SER A 178 9.82 4.21 -3.77
CA SER A 178 11.22 4.17 -4.16
C SER A 178 11.40 3.27 -5.38
N PRO A 179 11.85 3.79 -6.53
CA PRO A 179 12.22 2.93 -7.66
C PRO A 179 13.49 2.15 -7.36
N GLY A 180 13.52 0.87 -7.70
CA GLY A 180 14.71 0.00 -7.59
C GLY A 180 15.70 0.40 -6.49
N GLY A 181 16.82 1.03 -6.87
CA GLY A 181 17.89 1.41 -5.94
C GLY A 181 17.69 2.67 -5.09
N PHE A 182 16.82 3.60 -5.48
CA PHE A 182 16.69 4.95 -4.90
C PHE A 182 16.45 4.95 -3.39
N GLY A 183 16.78 6.02 -2.66
CA GLY A 183 16.36 6.17 -1.27
C GLY A 183 17.24 5.45 -0.24
N SER A 184 18.56 5.48 -0.39
CA SER A 184 19.52 5.00 0.61
C SER A 184 20.34 6.18 1.16
N PRO A 185 20.62 6.28 2.47
CA PRO A 185 20.12 5.42 3.54
C PRO A 185 18.62 5.63 3.79
N LEU A 186 17.96 4.56 4.27
CA LEU A 186 16.48 4.49 4.34
C LEU A 186 15.89 5.48 5.35
N ASP A 187 16.55 5.71 6.48
CA ASP A 187 16.11 6.67 7.49
C ASP A 187 16.08 8.09 6.90
N PHE A 188 17.16 8.53 6.24
CA PHE A 188 17.22 9.82 5.59
C PHE A 188 16.16 9.97 4.50
N TYR A 189 15.95 8.93 3.69
CA TYR A 189 14.88 8.92 2.70
C TYR A 189 13.49 9.06 3.35
N ALA A 190 13.21 8.31 4.41
CA ALA A 190 11.94 8.38 5.14
C ALA A 190 11.69 9.79 5.68
N LYS A 191 12.73 10.46 6.22
CA LYS A 191 12.65 11.83 6.72
C LYS A 191 12.30 12.83 5.61
N CYS A 192 13.02 12.77 4.48
CA CYS A 192 12.78 13.67 3.35
C CYS A 192 11.38 13.45 2.76
N ALA A 193 10.99 12.18 2.58
CA ALA A 193 9.68 11.80 2.05
C ALA A 193 8.52 12.26 2.95
N GLU A 194 8.63 12.06 4.26
CA GLU A 194 7.64 12.53 5.24
C GLU A 194 7.42 14.04 5.11
N ASN A 195 8.51 14.81 5.09
CA ASN A 195 8.46 16.26 4.96
C ASN A 195 7.88 16.70 3.61
N ALA A 196 8.27 16.05 2.52
CA ALA A 196 7.82 16.37 1.18
C ALA A 196 6.32 16.13 0.99
N VAL A 197 5.84 14.92 1.31
CA VAL A 197 4.41 14.57 1.14
C VAL A 197 3.53 15.45 2.01
N ARG A 198 3.92 15.69 3.27
CA ARG A 198 3.16 16.56 4.17
C ARG A 198 3.13 18.00 3.70
N ARG A 199 4.24 18.54 3.18
CA ARG A 199 4.31 19.90 2.63
C ARG A 199 3.33 20.11 1.50
N VAL A 200 3.17 19.12 0.61
CA VAL A 200 2.30 19.21 -0.56
C VAL A 200 0.84 18.92 -0.23
N THR A 201 0.59 17.88 0.58
CA THR A 201 -0.76 17.30 0.72
C THR A 201 -1.42 17.60 2.07
N GLY A 202 -0.64 18.05 3.06
CA GLY A 202 -1.08 18.15 4.45
C GLY A 202 -1.30 16.80 5.15
N ASN A 203 -1.01 15.66 4.50
CA ASN A 203 -1.19 14.34 5.10
C ASN A 203 -0.30 14.18 6.34
N PRO A 204 -0.86 13.96 7.54
CA PRO A 204 -0.07 13.83 8.77
C PRO A 204 0.68 12.50 8.86
N THR A 205 0.15 11.45 8.21
CA THR A 205 0.65 10.06 8.28
C THR A 205 0.91 9.48 6.88
N PRO A 206 1.80 10.08 6.07
CA PRO A 206 2.18 9.50 4.79
C PRO A 206 2.91 8.16 4.97
N TYR A 207 3.10 7.44 3.87
CA TYR A 207 3.90 6.21 3.89
C TYR A 207 4.93 6.14 2.76
N LEU A 208 5.90 5.23 2.89
CA LEU A 208 6.80 4.85 1.80
C LEU A 208 6.69 3.37 1.47
N PHE A 209 6.94 3.04 0.20
CA PHE A 209 7.29 1.70 -0.24
C PHE A 209 8.73 1.69 -0.76
N LYS A 210 9.52 0.70 -0.33
CA LYS A 210 10.89 0.44 -0.83
C LYS A 210 11.28 -1.04 -0.71
N ARG A 211 10.88 -1.70 0.39
CA ARG A 211 11.38 -3.03 0.72
C ARG A 211 10.40 -4.14 0.32
N VAL A 212 10.98 -5.22 -0.16
CA VAL A 212 10.30 -6.51 -0.36
C VAL A 212 10.94 -7.51 0.60
N ASN A 213 10.14 -8.12 1.46
CA ASN A 213 10.59 -9.26 2.26
C ASN A 213 10.69 -10.50 1.35
N ARG A 214 11.92 -10.90 1.04
CA ARG A 214 12.22 -12.05 0.16
C ARG A 214 12.49 -13.34 0.92
N ASN A 215 12.50 -13.30 2.24
CA ASN A 215 12.84 -14.44 3.09
C ASN A 215 11.54 -15.13 3.54
N ASN A 216 11.28 -16.32 2.97
CA ASN A 216 10.17 -17.16 3.44
C ASN A 216 10.36 -17.50 4.93
N GLY A 217 9.26 -17.56 5.68
CA GLY A 217 9.24 -17.79 7.13
C GLY A 217 9.52 -16.57 7.99
N GLU A 218 9.99 -15.45 7.43
CA GLU A 218 10.16 -14.21 8.20
C GLU A 218 8.89 -13.40 8.26
N ALA A 219 8.67 -12.77 9.42
CA ALA A 219 7.54 -11.89 9.63
C ALA A 219 7.58 -10.68 8.69
N VAL A 220 6.40 -10.19 8.29
CA VAL A 220 6.28 -8.96 7.48
C VAL A 220 5.95 -7.78 8.40
N PRO A 221 6.93 -6.93 8.76
CA PRO A 221 6.66 -5.84 9.69
C PRO A 221 5.96 -4.67 9.00
N THR A 222 5.35 -3.81 9.80
CA THR A 222 4.77 -2.51 9.41
C THR A 222 5.47 -1.40 10.20
N PRO A 223 6.70 -1.00 9.80
CA PRO A 223 7.48 -0.02 10.57
C PRO A 223 6.80 1.35 10.60
N VAL A 224 7.00 2.05 11.72
CA VAL A 224 6.65 3.45 11.90
C VAL A 224 7.92 4.24 12.12
N TRP A 225 8.05 5.33 11.39
CA TRP A 225 9.19 6.23 11.40
C TRP A 225 8.76 7.57 11.98
N TYR A 226 9.64 8.17 12.79
CA TYR A 226 9.47 9.51 13.36
C TYR A 226 8.10 9.77 14.03
N PRO A 227 7.60 8.89 14.92
CA PRO A 227 6.32 9.11 15.58
C PRO A 227 6.36 10.37 16.46
N LYS A 228 5.36 11.24 16.29
CA LYS A 228 5.15 12.50 17.04
C LYS A 228 3.73 12.52 17.61
N PRO A 229 3.45 11.77 18.71
CA PRO A 229 2.11 11.64 19.30
C PRO A 229 1.43 12.98 19.60
N GLU A 230 2.19 13.96 20.04
CA GLU A 230 1.69 15.30 20.35
C GLU A 230 1.16 16.07 19.12
N ARG A 231 1.50 15.62 17.91
CA ARG A 231 1.05 16.21 16.63
C ARG A 231 0.17 15.27 15.82
N GLY A 232 0.03 14.00 16.22
CA GLY A 232 -0.63 12.97 15.40
C GLY A 232 0.11 12.71 14.08
N GLU A 233 1.43 12.94 14.04
CA GLU A 233 2.25 12.83 12.83
C GLU A 233 3.20 11.63 12.93
N ALA A 234 3.37 10.91 11.82
CA ALA A 234 4.39 9.86 11.67
C ALA A 234 4.59 9.55 10.19
N MET A 235 5.54 8.67 9.87
CA MET A 235 5.73 8.12 8.53
C MET A 235 5.63 6.60 8.58
N GLY A 236 4.69 6.03 7.82
CA GLY A 236 4.53 4.60 7.72
C GLY A 236 5.49 3.97 6.70
N GLU A 237 5.76 2.68 6.84
CA GLU A 237 6.35 1.89 5.77
C GLU A 237 5.49 0.67 5.47
N VAL A 238 5.21 0.47 4.19
CA VAL A 238 4.63 -0.76 3.68
C VAL A 238 5.74 -1.63 3.08
N ILE A 239 5.68 -2.94 3.35
CA ILE A 239 6.66 -3.92 2.86
C ILE A 239 5.91 -5.01 2.12
N ALA A 240 6.30 -5.29 0.88
CA ALA A 240 5.74 -6.39 0.13
C ALA A 240 6.27 -7.73 0.67
N CYS A 241 5.40 -8.74 0.79
CA CYS A 241 5.72 -10.04 1.36
C CYS A 241 6.27 -11.06 0.34
N ILE A 242 6.25 -10.69 -0.94
CA ILE A 242 6.68 -11.53 -2.07
C ILE A 242 7.22 -10.62 -3.19
N ALA A 243 8.20 -11.12 -3.94
CA ALA A 243 8.64 -10.49 -5.18
C ALA A 243 7.59 -10.59 -6.29
N ASP A 244 7.85 -9.89 -7.40
CA ASP A 244 7.00 -9.90 -8.58
C ASP A 244 7.12 -11.22 -9.38
N TRP A 245 6.00 -11.93 -9.49
CA TRP A 245 5.79 -13.13 -10.32
C TRP A 245 4.64 -12.91 -11.33
N THR A 246 4.48 -11.67 -11.77
CA THR A 246 3.51 -11.25 -12.80
C THR A 246 4.20 -10.83 -14.10
N GLY A 247 5.44 -11.26 -14.36
CA GLY A 247 6.15 -10.94 -15.61
C GLY A 247 7.32 -9.97 -15.47
N SER A 248 7.64 -9.54 -14.24
CA SER A 248 8.74 -8.64 -13.85
C SER A 248 8.73 -7.24 -14.49
N TRP A 249 9.58 -6.34 -13.97
CA TRP A 249 9.76 -4.99 -14.52
C TRP A 249 10.18 -4.96 -16.00
N THR A 250 10.76 -6.06 -16.53
CA THR A 250 11.18 -6.11 -17.93
C THR A 250 10.07 -6.52 -18.88
N GLY A 251 8.97 -7.12 -18.41
CA GLY A 251 7.98 -7.75 -19.27
C GLY A 251 8.40 -9.13 -19.83
N TYR A 252 9.59 -9.62 -19.49
CA TYR A 252 10.12 -10.94 -19.91
C TYR A 252 10.20 -11.96 -18.76
N GLY A 253 9.88 -11.53 -17.54
CA GLY A 253 9.95 -12.39 -16.37
C GLY A 253 8.91 -13.50 -16.36
N GLU A 254 9.09 -14.39 -15.39
CA GLU A 254 8.15 -15.46 -15.07
C GLU A 254 6.82 -14.87 -14.59
N ALA A 255 5.73 -15.45 -15.08
CA ALA A 255 4.38 -15.17 -14.62
C ALA A 255 3.81 -16.48 -14.07
N ASP A 256 3.69 -16.60 -12.75
CA ASP A 256 3.30 -17.84 -12.08
C ASP A 256 2.46 -17.57 -10.84
N VAL A 257 1.18 -17.96 -10.92
CA VAL A 257 0.22 -17.83 -9.82
C VAL A 257 0.56 -18.73 -8.63
N ASP A 258 1.21 -19.88 -8.85
CA ASP A 258 1.51 -20.85 -7.79
C ASP A 258 2.59 -20.32 -6.81
N LYS A 259 3.38 -19.33 -7.23
CA LYS A 259 4.30 -18.59 -6.34
C LYS A 259 3.52 -17.80 -5.28
N TYR A 260 2.36 -17.25 -5.67
CA TYR A 260 1.48 -16.51 -4.77
C TYR A 260 0.59 -17.47 -3.97
N ILE A 261 -0.19 -18.29 -4.66
CA ILE A 261 -1.15 -19.23 -4.07
C ILE A 261 -1.39 -20.39 -5.03
N THR A 262 -1.13 -21.62 -4.60
CA THR A 262 -1.30 -22.83 -5.40
C THR A 262 -2.77 -23.18 -5.65
N ALA A 263 -3.05 -24.06 -6.62
CA ALA A 263 -4.41 -24.43 -7.00
C ALA A 263 -5.22 -25.14 -5.90
N ASP A 264 -4.54 -25.83 -4.97
CA ASP A 264 -5.16 -26.42 -3.77
C ASP A 264 -5.38 -25.40 -2.63
N LEU A 265 -5.01 -24.14 -2.88
CA LEU A 265 -5.11 -23.00 -1.98
C LEU A 265 -4.22 -23.08 -0.73
N GLN A 266 -3.40 -24.13 -0.57
CA GLN A 266 -2.63 -24.38 0.66
C GLN A 266 -1.18 -23.88 0.58
N GLY A 267 -0.59 -23.87 -0.62
CA GLY A 267 0.80 -23.50 -0.87
C GLY A 267 0.95 -22.13 -1.53
N GLY A 268 2.21 -21.72 -1.71
CA GLY A 268 2.58 -20.37 -2.15
C GLY A 268 2.79 -19.42 -0.96
N ARG A 269 3.28 -18.22 -1.24
CA ARG A 269 3.65 -17.26 -0.18
C ARG A 269 2.45 -16.65 0.54
N LEU A 270 1.31 -16.47 -0.14
CA LEU A 270 0.15 -15.79 0.47
C LEU A 270 -0.51 -16.64 1.56
N PRO A 271 -0.78 -17.96 1.39
CA PRO A 271 -1.27 -18.79 2.48
C PRO A 271 -0.37 -18.75 3.72
N GLU A 272 0.95 -18.85 3.53
CA GLU A 272 1.93 -18.79 4.62
C GLU A 272 1.83 -17.48 5.43
N VAL A 273 1.83 -16.34 4.73
CA VAL A 273 1.75 -14.99 5.35
C VAL A 273 0.40 -14.77 6.03
N ILE A 274 -0.69 -15.21 5.39
CA ILE A 274 -2.05 -15.11 5.94
C ILE A 274 -2.17 -15.94 7.22
N ASP A 275 -1.67 -17.18 7.22
CA ASP A 275 -1.76 -18.07 8.38
C ASP A 275 -0.86 -17.60 9.54
N ALA A 276 0.24 -16.90 9.25
CA ALA A 276 1.06 -16.20 10.23
C ALA A 276 0.40 -14.92 10.79
N GLY A 277 -0.69 -14.45 10.18
CA GLY A 277 -1.37 -13.22 10.56
C GLY A 277 -0.60 -11.96 10.16
N ASP A 278 0.26 -12.02 9.15
CA ASP A 278 1.07 -10.89 8.67
C ASP A 278 0.43 -10.21 7.45
N PRO A 279 0.68 -8.91 7.20
CA PRO A 279 0.19 -8.24 6.00
C PRO A 279 0.62 -8.94 4.71
N ALA A 280 -0.35 -9.38 3.92
CA ALA A 280 -0.13 -10.01 2.63
C ALA A 280 -0.14 -8.93 1.54
N VAL A 281 0.96 -8.17 1.49
CA VAL A 281 1.17 -7.11 0.49
C VAL A 281 1.97 -7.66 -0.69
N MET A 282 1.41 -7.59 -1.89
CA MET A 282 2.04 -8.03 -3.13
C MET A 282 2.66 -6.85 -3.87
N VAL A 283 3.62 -7.12 -4.76
CA VAL A 283 4.15 -6.14 -5.70
C VAL A 283 4.13 -6.70 -7.12
N SER A 284 3.86 -5.82 -8.07
CA SER A 284 3.86 -6.06 -9.51
C SER A 284 4.36 -4.81 -10.22
N HIS A 285 4.99 -4.98 -11.37
CA HIS A 285 5.40 -3.86 -12.22
C HIS A 285 4.53 -3.82 -13.48
N TRP A 286 4.11 -2.63 -13.88
CA TRP A 286 3.05 -2.41 -14.87
C TRP A 286 3.30 -3.04 -16.24
N GLN A 287 4.57 -3.11 -16.66
CA GLN A 287 5.03 -3.74 -17.89
C GLN A 287 4.93 -5.26 -17.85
N GLY A 288 5.36 -5.89 -16.75
CA GLY A 288 5.16 -7.32 -16.54
C GLY A 288 3.68 -7.67 -16.56
N PHE A 289 2.92 -6.82 -15.87
CA PHE A 289 1.47 -6.93 -15.76
C PHE A 289 0.76 -6.88 -17.12
N TYR A 290 1.14 -5.93 -17.98
CA TYR A 290 0.64 -5.79 -19.36
C TYR A 290 1.21 -6.85 -20.33
N GLY A 291 2.47 -7.22 -20.18
CA GLY A 291 3.19 -8.11 -21.09
C GLY A 291 3.80 -7.40 -22.31
N LEU A 292 4.12 -8.17 -23.36
CA LEU A 292 4.81 -7.64 -24.55
C LEU A 292 3.90 -6.91 -25.54
N HIS A 293 2.60 -7.23 -25.53
CA HIS A 293 1.60 -6.66 -26.42
C HIS A 293 0.20 -6.93 -25.84
N ASP A 294 -0.83 -6.32 -26.43
CA ASP A 294 -2.19 -6.31 -25.88
C ASP A 294 -2.79 -7.73 -25.75
N GLU A 295 -2.36 -8.68 -26.58
CA GLU A 295 -2.82 -10.08 -26.48
C GLU A 295 -2.08 -10.92 -25.42
N ASP A 296 -0.90 -10.48 -24.93
CA ASP A 296 -0.11 -11.21 -23.95
C ASP A 296 -0.78 -11.16 -22.57
N GLN A 297 -0.75 -9.99 -21.91
CA GLN A 297 -1.41 -9.73 -20.61
C GLN A 297 -1.26 -10.87 -19.58
N ARG A 298 -0.14 -11.61 -19.64
CA ARG A 298 0.05 -12.81 -18.81
C ARG A 298 0.10 -12.48 -17.32
N GLY A 299 0.69 -11.34 -16.97
CA GLY A 299 0.70 -10.84 -15.61
C GLY A 299 -0.72 -10.55 -15.10
N PHE A 300 -1.54 -9.88 -15.91
CA PHE A 300 -2.94 -9.64 -15.56
C PHE A 300 -3.74 -10.94 -15.43
N LYS A 301 -3.52 -11.93 -16.31
CA LYS A 301 -4.16 -13.26 -16.21
C LYS A 301 -3.77 -14.00 -14.91
N VAL A 302 -2.48 -13.97 -14.54
CA VAL A 302 -1.98 -14.50 -13.25
C VAL A 302 -2.66 -13.80 -12.08
N PHE A 303 -2.78 -12.47 -12.14
CA PHE A 303 -3.43 -11.70 -11.09
C PHE A 303 -4.92 -12.00 -10.95
N LYS A 304 -5.67 -12.11 -12.05
CA LYS A 304 -7.10 -12.50 -12.02
C LYS A 304 -7.28 -13.87 -11.35
N GLU A 305 -6.42 -14.84 -11.67
CA GLU A 305 -6.48 -16.18 -11.06
C GLU A 305 -6.06 -16.15 -9.58
N MET A 306 -5.05 -15.34 -9.21
CA MET A 306 -4.67 -15.13 -7.82
C MET A 306 -5.83 -14.57 -6.97
N VAL A 307 -6.50 -13.51 -7.45
CA VAL A 307 -7.67 -12.92 -6.77
C VAL A 307 -8.79 -13.95 -6.61
N LYS A 308 -9.06 -14.75 -7.65
CA LYS A 308 -10.03 -15.84 -7.59
C LYS A 308 -9.66 -16.89 -6.53
N ARG A 309 -8.38 -17.28 -6.43
CA ARG A 309 -7.91 -18.25 -5.44
C ARG A 309 -7.97 -17.71 -4.02
N LEU A 310 -7.61 -16.44 -3.80
CA LEU A 310 -7.76 -15.78 -2.50
C LEU A 310 -9.22 -15.75 -2.05
N LYS A 311 -10.15 -15.39 -2.95
CA LYS A 311 -11.59 -15.43 -2.69
C LYS A 311 -12.09 -16.85 -2.38
N ALA A 312 -11.57 -17.87 -3.05
CA ALA A 312 -11.93 -19.26 -2.78
C ALA A 312 -11.38 -19.76 -1.43
N ARG A 313 -10.22 -19.25 -1.00
CA ARG A 313 -9.61 -19.59 0.30
C ARG A 313 -10.36 -18.97 1.48
N ASP A 314 -10.92 -17.78 1.30
CA ASP A 314 -11.69 -17.06 2.32
C ASP A 314 -13.06 -16.60 1.77
N PRO A 315 -14.00 -17.54 1.51
CA PRO A 315 -15.24 -17.26 0.79
C PRO A 315 -16.21 -16.33 1.55
N PHE A 316 -16.03 -16.19 2.86
CA PHE A 316 -16.86 -15.36 3.73
C PHE A 316 -16.13 -14.12 4.27
N GLY A 317 -14.87 -13.89 3.88
CA GLY A 317 -14.08 -12.75 4.34
C GLY A 317 -13.83 -12.76 5.86
N GLU A 318 -13.68 -13.94 6.46
CA GLU A 318 -13.51 -14.08 7.91
C GLU A 318 -12.07 -13.91 8.37
N ARG A 319 -11.12 -14.05 7.45
CA ARG A 319 -9.68 -14.08 7.74
C ARG A 319 -8.92 -12.93 7.11
N THR A 320 -9.40 -12.42 5.98
CA THR A 320 -8.67 -11.48 5.14
C THR A 320 -9.55 -10.31 4.71
N GLN A 321 -8.92 -9.17 4.44
CA GLN A 321 -9.63 -8.00 3.90
C GLN A 321 -8.69 -7.16 3.03
N TRP A 322 -9.16 -6.80 1.83
CA TRP A 322 -8.43 -5.87 0.98
C TRP A 322 -8.36 -4.47 1.61
N ARG A 323 -7.16 -3.89 1.62
CA ARG A 323 -6.84 -2.56 2.16
C ARG A 323 -5.90 -1.82 1.22
N LYS A 324 -6.01 -0.50 1.20
CA LYS A 324 -4.98 0.40 0.68
C LYS A 324 -3.73 0.29 1.53
N CYS A 325 -2.57 0.64 0.97
CA CYS A 325 -1.32 0.63 1.73
C CYS A 325 -1.37 1.63 2.89
N SER A 326 -1.97 2.81 2.68
CA SER A 326 -2.19 3.84 3.70
C SER A 326 -3.09 3.34 4.84
N GLU A 327 -4.12 2.54 4.56
CA GLU A 327 -4.98 1.94 5.61
C GLU A 327 -4.16 0.99 6.51
N ILE A 328 -3.25 0.21 5.92
CA ILE A 328 -2.35 -0.70 6.67
C ILE A 328 -1.38 0.09 7.54
N THR A 329 -0.70 1.09 6.96
CA THR A 329 0.31 1.86 7.68
C THR A 329 -0.30 2.77 8.73
N ASN A 330 -1.45 3.41 8.45
CA ASN A 330 -2.14 4.25 9.42
C ASN A 330 -2.61 3.43 10.62
N TYR A 331 -3.07 2.19 10.42
CA TYR A 331 -3.42 1.30 11.54
C TYR A 331 -2.19 0.95 12.39
N ALA A 332 -1.05 0.67 11.76
CA ALA A 332 0.20 0.43 12.49
C ALA A 332 0.65 1.67 13.29
N ILE A 333 0.57 2.86 12.70
CA ILE A 333 0.85 4.15 13.34
C ILE A 333 -0.08 4.37 14.54
N ALA A 334 -1.39 4.19 14.35
CA ALA A 334 -2.38 4.35 15.41
C ALA A 334 -2.10 3.39 16.58
N ARG A 335 -1.77 2.13 16.29
CA ARG A 335 -1.42 1.13 17.31
C ARG A 335 -0.15 1.51 18.06
N GLU A 336 0.89 1.98 17.37
CA GLU A 336 2.18 2.34 17.97
C GLU A 336 2.09 3.59 18.87
N MET A 337 1.31 4.58 18.44
CA MET A 337 1.20 5.87 19.14
C MET A 337 0.11 5.90 20.21
N ALA A 338 -0.78 4.90 20.24
CA ALA A 338 -1.86 4.83 21.21
C ALA A 338 -1.38 4.51 22.63
N ASN A 339 -2.09 5.06 23.61
CA ASN A 339 -1.93 4.71 25.01
C ASN A 339 -3.22 4.05 25.52
N VAL A 340 -3.08 2.86 26.10
CA VAL A 340 -4.20 2.05 26.62
C VAL A 340 -4.05 1.94 28.12
N LYS A 341 -5.02 2.45 28.87
CA LYS A 341 -5.07 2.36 30.34
C LYS A 341 -6.31 1.63 30.78
N MET A 342 -6.16 0.71 31.74
CA MET A 342 -7.28 0.10 32.45
C MET A 342 -7.53 0.81 33.77
N ASP A 343 -8.80 1.07 34.07
CA ASP A 343 -9.32 1.54 35.34
C ASP A 343 -10.55 0.68 35.70
N ASP A 344 -10.34 -0.36 36.52
CA ASP A 344 -11.33 -1.41 36.82
C ASP A 344 -11.95 -2.06 35.55
N GLN A 345 -13.24 -1.78 35.27
CA GLN A 345 -13.99 -2.27 34.11
C GLN A 345 -14.04 -1.25 32.95
N LYS A 346 -13.31 -0.14 33.08
CA LYS A 346 -13.19 0.90 32.06
C LYS A 346 -11.82 0.85 31.43
N ILE A 347 -11.77 0.96 30.12
CA ILE A 347 -10.55 1.13 29.34
C ILE A 347 -10.58 2.56 28.83
N VAL A 348 -9.54 3.33 29.14
CA VAL A 348 -9.34 4.68 28.66
C VAL A 348 -8.26 4.64 27.59
N LEU A 349 -8.62 5.08 26.39
CA LEU A 349 -7.73 5.15 25.24
C LEU A 349 -7.39 6.61 24.97
N ASP A 350 -6.11 6.88 24.75
CA ASP A 350 -5.62 8.10 24.11
C ASP A 350 -5.05 7.71 22.76
N LEU A 351 -5.69 8.19 21.69
CA LEU A 351 -5.47 7.79 20.31
C LEU A 351 -5.01 9.00 19.49
N PRO A 352 -3.72 9.36 19.46
CA PRO A 352 -3.21 10.48 18.67
C PRO A 352 -3.56 10.43 17.18
N VAL A 353 -3.66 9.22 16.63
CA VAL A 353 -4.10 8.94 15.26
C VAL A 353 -5.33 8.06 15.34
N GLN A 354 -6.45 8.53 14.77
CA GLN A 354 -7.71 7.79 14.73
C GLN A 354 -7.83 7.05 13.40
N VAL A 355 -8.17 5.76 13.46
CA VAL A 355 -8.35 4.90 12.29
C VAL A 355 -9.70 4.19 12.36
N PRO A 356 -10.36 3.93 11.21
CA PRO A 356 -11.58 3.15 11.19
C PRO A 356 -11.35 1.75 11.74
N GLU A 357 -12.41 1.16 12.32
CA GLU A 357 -12.43 -0.24 12.73
C GLU A 357 -11.29 -0.61 13.72
N LEU A 358 -10.89 0.35 14.56
CA LEU A 358 -9.92 0.11 15.62
C LEU A 358 -10.41 -1.06 16.45
N THR A 359 -9.58 -2.10 16.55
CA THR A 359 -9.99 -3.35 17.18
C THR A 359 -9.19 -3.58 18.45
N LEU A 360 -9.87 -3.72 19.58
CA LEU A 360 -9.27 -4.16 20.82
C LEU A 360 -9.34 -5.68 20.93
N ARG A 361 -8.30 -6.26 21.53
CA ARG A 361 -8.25 -7.65 21.95
C ARG A 361 -8.26 -7.71 23.48
N ILE A 362 -9.30 -8.32 24.03
CA ILE A 362 -9.53 -8.41 25.48
C ILE A 362 -9.42 -9.87 25.91
N THR A 363 -8.58 -10.16 26.89
CA THR A 363 -8.43 -11.52 27.46
C THR A 363 -8.63 -11.52 28.98
N GLY A 364 -8.98 -12.67 29.54
CA GLY A 364 -9.15 -12.83 31.00
C GLY A 364 -10.32 -12.04 31.59
N ALA A 365 -11.40 -11.89 30.82
CA ALA A 365 -12.69 -11.35 31.24
C ALA A 365 -13.82 -12.09 30.50
N ASP A 366 -14.96 -12.30 31.17
CA ASP A 366 -16.18 -12.85 30.56
C ASP A 366 -17.07 -11.68 30.13
N VAL A 367 -16.83 -11.17 28.92
CA VAL A 367 -17.50 -9.98 28.39
C VAL A 367 -18.94 -10.34 28.01
N THR A 368 -19.93 -9.67 28.60
CA THR A 368 -21.36 -9.83 28.27
C THR A 368 -21.91 -8.67 27.45
N GLY A 369 -21.21 -7.53 27.44
CA GLY A 369 -21.53 -6.38 26.62
C GLY A 369 -20.41 -5.34 26.65
N VAL A 370 -20.43 -4.44 25.67
CA VAL A 370 -19.42 -3.38 25.54
C VAL A 370 -20.11 -2.07 25.22
N LEU A 371 -19.67 -0.98 25.86
CA LEU A 371 -20.08 0.38 25.51
C LEU A 371 -18.85 1.19 25.07
N ILE A 372 -18.99 1.95 23.99
CA ILE A 372 -18.01 2.94 23.52
C ILE A 372 -18.59 4.32 23.77
N ASP A 373 -17.96 5.11 24.64
CA ASP A 373 -18.43 6.42 25.07
C ASP A 373 -19.93 6.41 25.47
N GLY A 374 -20.32 5.37 26.22
CA GLY A 374 -21.69 5.14 26.69
C GLY A 374 -22.67 4.58 25.65
N LYS A 375 -22.25 4.29 24.42
CA LYS A 375 -23.09 3.67 23.39
C LYS A 375 -22.83 2.16 23.30
N PRO A 376 -23.86 1.30 23.43
CA PRO A 376 -23.68 -0.14 23.35
C PRO A 376 -23.26 -0.58 21.94
N LEU A 377 -22.42 -1.61 21.86
CA LEU A 377 -22.09 -2.31 20.62
C LEU A 377 -22.95 -3.57 20.45
N ASP A 378 -23.16 -3.95 19.20
CA ASP A 378 -23.85 -5.20 18.86
C ASP A 378 -22.92 -6.42 19.02
N GLN A 379 -23.46 -7.55 19.46
CA GLN A 379 -22.69 -8.80 19.52
C GLN A 379 -22.74 -9.51 18.16
N ALA A 380 -21.58 -9.59 17.50
CA ALA A 380 -21.40 -10.44 16.33
C ALA A 380 -21.44 -11.92 16.75
N GLN A 381 -22.21 -12.73 16.01
CA GLN A 381 -22.36 -14.17 16.27
C GLN A 381 -21.34 -15.03 15.51
N THR A 382 -20.65 -14.45 14.54
CA THR A 382 -19.64 -15.12 13.72
C THR A 382 -18.55 -14.11 13.32
N ARG A 383 -17.40 -14.59 12.88
CA ARG A 383 -16.33 -13.75 12.29
C ARG A 383 -16.79 -13.01 11.04
N ALA A 384 -17.65 -13.62 10.22
CA ALA A 384 -18.21 -12.96 9.04
C ALA A 384 -19.09 -11.75 9.41
N MET A 385 -19.80 -11.82 10.54
CA MET A 385 -20.63 -10.72 11.04
C MET A 385 -19.85 -9.67 11.85
N PHE A 386 -18.60 -9.95 12.23
CA PHE A 386 -17.78 -9.00 12.97
C PHE A 386 -17.40 -7.81 12.10
N CYS A 387 -17.86 -6.63 12.49
CA CYS A 387 -17.70 -5.38 11.76
C CYS A 387 -17.52 -4.19 12.71
N ASP A 388 -17.34 -3.00 12.16
CA ASP A 388 -17.34 -1.78 12.96
C ASP A 388 -18.61 -1.65 13.81
N GLY A 389 -18.47 -1.20 15.05
CA GLY A 389 -19.59 -1.06 15.98
C GLY A 389 -20.07 -2.37 16.59
N SER A 390 -19.26 -3.42 16.56
CA SER A 390 -19.60 -4.74 17.12
C SER A 390 -18.50 -5.31 18.02
N PHE A 391 -18.86 -6.30 18.83
CA PHE A 391 -17.89 -7.14 19.52
C PHE A 391 -18.14 -8.63 19.21
N LEU A 392 -17.06 -9.39 19.12
CA LEU A 392 -17.07 -10.83 18.86
C LEU A 392 -16.42 -11.54 20.04
N LYS A 393 -17.13 -12.48 20.64
CA LYS A 393 -16.53 -13.40 21.62
C LYS A 393 -15.79 -14.49 20.84
N GLY A 394 -14.65 -14.96 21.35
CA GLY A 394 -13.97 -16.13 20.78
C GLY A 394 -14.93 -17.32 20.74
N ASP A 395 -15.21 -17.80 19.53
CA ASP A 395 -16.09 -18.94 19.25
C ASP A 395 -15.24 -20.11 18.69
N ASP A 396 -14.65 -20.93 19.56
CA ASP A 396 -14.47 -22.36 19.26
C ASP A 396 -15.56 -23.17 19.98
N PRO A 397 -16.57 -23.71 19.26
CA PRO A 397 -17.61 -24.55 19.85
C PRO A 397 -17.09 -25.89 20.40
N SER A 398 -15.81 -26.24 20.23
CA SER A 398 -15.23 -27.49 20.72
C SER A 398 -14.73 -27.45 22.17
N PHE A 399 -14.55 -26.28 22.78
CA PHE A 399 -14.15 -26.20 24.19
C PHE A 399 -14.69 -24.95 24.89
N TYR A 400 -15.60 -25.13 25.85
CA TYR A 400 -15.84 -24.16 26.92
C TYR A 400 -14.57 -23.98 27.76
N ARG A 401 -13.61 -23.18 27.29
CA ARG A 401 -12.46 -22.73 28.06
C ARG A 401 -12.54 -21.23 28.25
N ARG A 402 -12.62 -20.79 29.51
CA ARG A 402 -12.18 -19.45 29.91
C ARG A 402 -10.78 -19.21 29.32
N GLY A 403 -10.63 -18.22 28.44
CA GLY A 403 -9.30 -17.84 27.94
C GLY A 403 -9.22 -17.33 26.50
N GLU A 404 -10.24 -17.52 25.66
CA GLU A 404 -10.23 -16.95 24.32
C GLU A 404 -10.48 -15.43 24.32
N PRO A 405 -9.86 -14.68 23.40
CA PRO A 405 -10.02 -13.24 23.34
C PRO A 405 -11.44 -12.84 22.92
N THR A 406 -11.95 -11.75 23.50
CA THR A 406 -13.05 -10.97 22.92
C THR A 406 -12.44 -9.87 22.05
N PHE A 407 -12.93 -9.73 20.83
CA PHE A 407 -12.58 -8.64 19.94
C PHE A 407 -13.65 -7.56 19.97
N VAL A 408 -13.24 -6.30 20.01
CA VAL A 408 -14.15 -5.14 20.05
C VAL A 408 -13.73 -4.19 18.95
N ALA A 409 -14.59 -3.94 17.96
CA ALA A 409 -14.29 -3.07 16.83
C ALA A 409 -15.16 -1.82 16.82
N PHE A 410 -14.53 -0.66 16.69
CA PHE A 410 -15.22 0.62 16.60
C PHE A 410 -14.35 1.68 15.90
N THR A 411 -14.99 2.66 15.27
CA THR A 411 -14.31 3.84 14.73
C THR A 411 -14.32 4.97 15.78
N PRO A 412 -13.17 5.34 16.35
CA PRO A 412 -13.07 6.46 17.29
C PRO A 412 -13.44 7.78 16.60
N THR A 413 -14.27 8.59 17.26
CA THR A 413 -14.67 9.93 16.76
C THR A 413 -13.92 11.08 17.45
N GLN A 414 -13.09 10.74 18.42
CA GLN A 414 -12.30 11.65 19.24
C GLN A 414 -11.02 10.94 19.71
N GLN A 415 -10.02 11.72 20.10
CA GLN A 415 -8.74 11.20 20.59
C GLN A 415 -8.87 10.39 21.88
N ASN A 416 -9.66 10.88 22.84
CA ASN A 416 -9.87 10.20 24.11
C ASN A 416 -11.16 9.38 24.05
N VAL A 417 -11.06 8.06 24.20
CA VAL A 417 -12.21 7.15 24.13
C VAL A 417 -12.31 6.35 25.42
N THR A 418 -13.54 6.22 25.94
CA THR A 418 -13.84 5.33 27.07
C THR A 418 -14.56 4.09 26.56
N VAL A 419 -14.04 2.91 26.92
CA VAL A 419 -14.67 1.62 26.64
C VAL A 419 -15.08 0.99 27.97
N GLU A 420 -16.36 0.72 28.15
CA GLU A 420 -16.89 0.06 29.36
C GLU A 420 -17.18 -1.40 29.05
N ILE A 421 -16.63 -2.30 29.86
CA ILE A 421 -16.78 -3.75 29.71
C ILE A 421 -17.78 -4.27 30.75
N LEU A 422 -18.92 -4.78 30.28
CA LEU A 422 -19.88 -5.47 31.13
C LEU A 422 -19.43 -6.92 31.29
N THR A 423 -19.38 -7.42 32.53
CA THR A 423 -18.97 -8.80 32.81
C THR A 423 -20.07 -9.61 33.48
N GLY A 424 -20.10 -10.92 33.21
CA GLY A 424 -21.03 -11.86 33.82
C GLY A 424 -20.70 -12.12 35.29
N GLY A 425 -21.23 -11.29 36.19
CA GLY A 425 -20.99 -11.42 37.63
C GLY A 425 -21.26 -10.14 38.41
N ASN A 426 -22.51 -9.71 38.45
CA ASN A 426 -23.12 -8.92 39.53
C ASN A 426 -24.61 -9.25 39.60
#